data_AF-I0Z0E2-F1
#
_entry.id   AF-I0Z0E2-F1
#
_cell.length_a   1.000
_cell.length_b   1.000
_cell.length_c   1.000
_cell.angle_alpha   90.00
_cell.angle_beta   90.00
_cell.angle_gamma   90.00
#
_symmetry.space_group_name_H-M   'P 1'
#
loop_
_entity.id
_entity.type
_entity.pdbx_description
1 polymer ?
#
loop_
_entity_poly.entity_id
_entity_poly.type
_entity_poly.pdbx_seq_one_letter_code
_entity_poly.pdbx_strand_id
1 'polypeptide(L)'
;MGATEGPGDKPIDNGTRGMEDYLRVALLAAKQAGIVDLVTETDKKCEEIIFSSIRDAFPDHKFIGEEDSAAQGFTADLTDNPTWMVDPVDGTTNFVHRFPFVCVCIGLAIDKKVAVGVVYNPILDELYTAMRGKGAFLNGQPINVSGCTDLGSALIITEIGVTRDDATLDALFGRISAIVKGARSVRCMGSCALDMCSVACGRAEVSYEVGFGGPWDVAAASLIVEEAGGHVADPAGGPFDIMGRRVLAASNAGLVEQVAALIAPLPLGPKEPQPSAVS
;
A
#
# COMPACT_ATOMS: atom_id res chain seq x y z
N MET A 1 7.37 -22.90 -43.15
CA MET A 1 8.14 -21.97 -42.29
C MET A 1 7.21 -20.80 -41.98
N GLY A 2 6.49 -20.89 -40.88
CA GLY A 2 5.59 -19.82 -40.42
C GLY A 2 6.31 -19.02 -39.35
N ALA A 3 6.50 -17.72 -39.61
CA ALA A 3 6.91 -16.77 -38.58
C ALA A 3 5.63 -16.26 -37.92
N THR A 4 5.47 -16.56 -36.63
CA THR A 4 4.46 -15.95 -35.77
C THR A 4 4.96 -14.57 -35.36
N GLU A 5 4.33 -13.51 -35.87
CA GLU A 5 4.52 -12.15 -35.38
C GLU A 5 4.01 -12.06 -33.94
N GLY A 6 4.89 -11.65 -33.02
CA GLY A 6 4.53 -11.34 -31.64
C GLY A 6 3.68 -10.06 -31.55
N PRO A 7 3.01 -9.80 -30.41
CA PRO A 7 2.21 -8.60 -30.26
C PRO A 7 3.14 -7.38 -30.26
N GLY A 8 3.09 -6.61 -31.35
CA GLY A 8 3.88 -5.40 -31.50
C GLY A 8 3.46 -4.33 -30.50
N ASP A 9 4.45 -3.82 -29.76
CA ASP A 9 4.33 -2.61 -28.94
C ASP A 9 3.98 -1.44 -29.86
N LYS A 10 2.73 -0.96 -29.79
CA LYS A 10 2.36 0.29 -30.44
C LYS A 10 2.90 1.46 -29.62
N PRO A 11 3.55 2.46 -30.26
CA PRO A 11 3.96 3.67 -29.59
C PRO A 11 2.75 4.37 -28.96
N ILE A 12 2.94 4.86 -27.74
CA ILE A 12 1.93 5.54 -26.92
C ILE A 12 1.63 6.90 -27.56
N ASP A 13 0.38 7.11 -27.98
CA ASP A 13 -0.10 8.36 -28.59
C ASP A 13 -0.18 9.48 -27.52
N ASN A 14 0.23 10.70 -27.90
CA ASN A 14 0.33 11.87 -27.02
C ASN A 14 -0.92 12.79 -27.07
N GLY A 15 -2.02 12.35 -27.68
CA GLY A 15 -3.27 13.11 -27.77
C GLY A 15 -4.29 12.76 -26.69
N THR A 16 -4.39 13.57 -25.62
CA THR A 16 -5.33 13.43 -24.47
C THR A 16 -5.21 12.10 -23.73
N ARG A 17 -4.16 11.99 -22.90
CA ARG A 17 -3.96 10.80 -22.09
C ARG A 17 -5.08 10.64 -21.07
N GLY A 18 -5.68 9.45 -21.04
CA GLY A 18 -6.73 9.07 -20.12
C GLY A 18 -6.18 8.41 -18.85
N MET A 19 -7.04 8.19 -17.86
CA MET A 19 -6.66 7.46 -16.64
C MET A 19 -6.13 6.04 -16.92
N GLU A 20 -6.56 5.44 -18.02
CA GLU A 20 -6.11 4.13 -18.51
C GLU A 20 -4.63 4.14 -18.92
N ASP A 21 -4.11 5.27 -19.43
CA ASP A 21 -2.69 5.40 -19.78
C ASP A 21 -1.82 5.39 -18.53
N TYR A 22 -2.26 6.06 -17.45
CA TYR A 22 -1.57 6.00 -16.16
C TYR A 22 -1.51 4.57 -15.63
N LEU A 23 -2.63 3.84 -15.65
CA LEU A 23 -2.65 2.45 -15.21
C LEU A 23 -1.72 1.58 -16.08
N ARG A 24 -1.76 1.74 -17.42
CA ARG A 24 -0.91 0.97 -18.32
C ARG A 24 0.58 1.18 -18.02
N VAL A 25 1.00 2.43 -17.80
CA VAL A 25 2.41 2.74 -17.48
C VAL A 25 2.80 2.17 -16.11
N ALA A 26 1.96 2.33 -15.09
CA ALA A 26 2.20 1.75 -13.77
C ALA A 26 2.33 0.22 -13.82
N LEU A 27 1.47 -0.44 -14.60
CA LEU A 27 1.52 -1.89 -14.82
C LEU A 27 2.82 -2.35 -15.47
N LEU A 28 3.27 -1.63 -16.50
CA LEU A 28 4.53 -1.94 -17.17
C LEU A 28 5.72 -1.76 -16.23
N ALA A 29 5.75 -0.64 -15.49
CA ALA A 29 6.80 -0.36 -14.51
C ALA A 29 6.88 -1.42 -13.40
N ALA A 30 5.74 -1.79 -12.81
CA ALA A 30 5.67 -2.81 -11.76
C ALA A 30 6.16 -4.18 -12.25
N LYS A 31 5.76 -4.60 -13.46
CA LYS A 31 6.21 -5.86 -14.05
C LYS A 31 7.70 -5.87 -14.36
N GLN A 32 8.25 -4.75 -14.86
CA GLN A 32 9.68 -4.65 -15.14
C GLN A 32 10.50 -4.73 -13.85
N ALA A 33 10.09 -4.02 -12.79
CA ALA A 33 10.73 -4.06 -11.49
C ALA A 33 10.68 -5.47 -10.86
N GLY A 34 9.56 -6.17 -10.96
CA GLY A 34 9.40 -7.51 -10.41
C GLY A 34 10.24 -8.61 -11.07
N ILE A 35 10.95 -8.32 -12.18
CA ILE A 35 11.84 -9.27 -12.87
C ILE A 35 13.29 -9.16 -12.36
N VAL A 36 13.64 -8.07 -11.66
CA VAL A 36 15.02 -7.83 -11.22
C VAL A 36 15.35 -8.71 -10.01
N ASP A 37 16.55 -9.29 -9.97
CA ASP A 37 17.04 -10.08 -8.83
C ASP A 37 17.24 -9.17 -7.61
N LEU A 38 16.32 -9.22 -6.65
CA LEU A 38 16.27 -8.24 -5.58
C LEU A 38 17.36 -8.55 -4.52
N VAL A 39 18.00 -7.50 -4.02
CA VAL A 39 18.98 -7.38 -2.93
C VAL A 39 19.04 -5.88 -2.66
N THR A 40 19.66 -5.39 -1.58
CA THR A 40 19.62 -3.93 -1.23
C THR A 40 20.20 -2.98 -2.29
N GLU A 41 21.06 -3.45 -3.20
CA GLU A 41 21.47 -2.68 -4.38
C GLU A 41 20.38 -2.62 -5.48
N THR A 42 19.37 -3.46 -5.37
CA THR A 42 18.26 -3.63 -6.31
C THR A 42 17.05 -2.80 -5.93
N ASP A 43 16.73 -2.52 -4.67
CA ASP A 43 15.64 -1.61 -4.29
C ASP A 43 15.78 -0.27 -5.05
N LYS A 44 17.00 0.28 -5.05
CA LYS A 44 17.36 1.48 -5.85
C LYS A 44 17.24 1.28 -7.34
N LYS A 45 17.67 0.13 -7.89
CA LYS A 45 17.55 -0.16 -9.33
C LYS A 45 16.08 -0.31 -9.74
N CYS A 46 15.25 -0.92 -8.90
CA CYS A 46 13.82 -1.04 -9.13
C CYS A 46 13.17 0.35 -9.10
N GLU A 47 13.51 1.20 -8.12
CA GLU A 47 13.03 2.58 -8.10
C GLU A 47 13.46 3.36 -9.35
N GLU A 48 14.72 3.24 -9.76
CA GLU A 48 15.24 3.84 -11.00
C GLU A 48 14.49 3.36 -12.26
N ILE A 49 14.22 2.06 -12.37
CA ILE A 49 13.44 1.47 -13.48
C ILE A 49 12.01 2.01 -13.48
N ILE A 50 11.36 2.05 -12.32
CA ILE A 50 9.99 2.55 -12.18
C ILE A 50 9.95 4.04 -12.53
N PHE A 51 10.84 4.84 -11.96
CA PHE A 51 10.90 6.28 -12.18
C PHE A 51 11.22 6.63 -13.63
N SER A 52 12.20 5.96 -14.25
CA SER A 52 12.53 6.18 -15.66
C SER A 52 11.35 5.83 -16.57
N SER A 53 10.74 4.66 -16.39
CA SER A 53 9.57 4.22 -17.16
C SER A 53 8.40 5.21 -17.07
N ILE A 54 8.13 5.70 -15.85
CA ILE A 54 7.07 6.67 -15.62
C ILE A 54 7.44 8.04 -16.20
N ARG A 55 8.69 8.50 -16.04
CA ARG A 55 9.16 9.81 -16.50
C ARG A 55 9.22 9.91 -18.02
N ASP A 56 9.56 8.82 -18.71
CA ASP A 56 9.54 8.72 -20.17
C ASP A 56 8.13 8.95 -20.72
N ALA A 57 7.12 8.43 -20.03
CA ALA A 57 5.74 8.74 -20.34
C ALA A 57 5.40 10.17 -19.86
N PHE A 58 5.56 10.47 -18.58
CA PHE A 58 5.04 11.66 -17.88
C PHE A 58 6.17 12.54 -17.31
N PRO A 59 6.86 13.34 -18.16
CA PRO A 59 8.06 14.07 -17.75
C PRO A 59 7.82 15.17 -16.70
N ASP A 60 6.60 15.72 -16.63
CA ASP A 60 6.26 16.82 -15.72
C ASP A 60 5.75 16.34 -14.34
N HIS A 61 5.52 15.03 -14.18
CA HIS A 61 5.01 14.47 -12.93
C HIS A 61 6.08 14.47 -11.82
N LYS A 62 5.62 14.46 -10.57
CA LYS A 62 6.47 14.38 -9.37
C LYS A 62 6.55 12.95 -8.85
N PHE A 63 7.51 12.73 -7.97
CA PHE A 63 7.79 11.42 -7.39
C PHE A 63 8.02 11.57 -5.88
N ILE A 64 7.55 10.57 -5.13
CA ILE A 64 7.88 10.33 -3.73
C ILE A 64 8.24 8.83 -3.64
N GLY A 65 9.54 8.53 -3.60
CA GLY A 65 10.05 7.16 -3.48
C GLY A 65 10.62 6.89 -2.10
N GLU A 66 10.59 5.62 -1.67
CA GLU A 66 11.22 5.19 -0.42
C GLU A 66 12.73 5.48 -0.43
N GLU A 67 13.43 5.01 -1.45
CA GLU A 67 14.90 5.04 -1.50
C GLU A 67 15.42 6.47 -1.67
N ASP A 68 14.75 7.27 -2.52
CA ASP A 68 15.01 8.70 -2.66
C ASP A 68 14.77 9.46 -1.34
N SER A 69 13.69 9.16 -0.62
CA SER A 69 13.40 9.81 0.67
C SER A 69 14.43 9.43 1.74
N ALA A 70 14.85 8.16 1.77
CA ALA A 70 15.90 7.68 2.66
C ALA A 70 17.25 8.34 2.35
N ALA A 71 17.61 8.48 1.07
CA ALA A 71 18.84 9.14 0.64
C ALA A 71 18.88 10.64 0.97
N GLN A 72 17.73 11.32 0.89
CA GLN A 72 17.60 12.74 1.19
C GLN A 72 17.44 13.02 2.70
N GLY A 73 17.02 12.02 3.48
CA GLY A 73 16.75 12.15 4.92
C GLY A 73 15.43 12.87 5.23
N PHE A 74 14.56 13.08 4.23
CA PHE A 74 13.21 13.62 4.40
C PHE A 74 12.30 13.12 3.27
N THR A 75 10.99 13.09 3.54
CA THR A 75 9.95 12.80 2.54
C THR A 75 9.41 14.10 1.97
N ALA A 76 9.31 14.21 0.65
CA ALA A 76 8.75 15.39 0.00
C ALA A 76 7.25 15.55 0.30
N ASP A 77 6.79 16.81 0.36
CA ASP A 77 5.37 17.13 0.56
C ASP A 77 4.52 16.68 -0.64
N LEU A 78 3.33 16.14 -0.34
CA LEU A 78 2.33 15.87 -1.37
C LEU A 78 1.65 17.18 -1.81
N THR A 79 1.82 17.53 -3.09
CA THR A 79 1.24 18.74 -3.69
C THR A 79 0.02 18.40 -4.55
N ASP A 80 -0.62 19.42 -5.14
CA ASP A 80 -1.73 19.20 -6.08
C ASP A 80 -1.25 18.65 -7.43
N ASN A 81 0.04 18.75 -7.74
CA ASN A 81 0.61 18.19 -8.97
C ASN A 81 0.49 16.66 -8.99
N PRO A 82 0.29 16.05 -10.18
CA PRO A 82 0.38 14.60 -10.34
C PRO A 82 1.68 14.04 -9.76
N THR A 83 1.55 13.18 -8.76
CA THR A 83 2.68 12.67 -7.97
C THR A 83 2.59 11.15 -7.84
N TRP A 84 3.65 10.46 -8.27
CA TRP A 84 3.80 9.01 -8.14
C TRP A 84 4.48 8.68 -6.82
N MET A 85 3.82 7.90 -5.98
CA MET A 85 4.36 7.35 -4.74
C MET A 85 4.74 5.90 -4.99
N VAL A 86 6.01 5.56 -4.75
CA VAL A 86 6.58 4.27 -5.15
C VAL A 86 7.32 3.63 -4.00
N ASP A 87 6.93 2.40 -3.69
CA ASP A 87 7.73 1.47 -2.93
C ASP A 87 8.25 0.40 -3.93
N PRO A 88 9.56 0.36 -4.19
CA PRO A 88 10.11 -0.61 -5.13
C PRO A 88 10.06 -2.04 -4.57
N VAL A 89 10.08 -2.24 -3.24
CA VAL A 89 10.12 -3.55 -2.57
C VAL A 89 9.49 -3.45 -1.16
N ASP A 90 8.17 -3.38 -1.08
CA ASP A 90 7.46 -3.48 0.20
C ASP A 90 7.64 -4.90 0.75
N GLY A 91 8.13 -4.98 1.98
CA GLY A 91 8.55 -6.22 2.61
C GLY A 91 10.00 -6.61 2.33
N THR A 92 10.94 -5.66 2.26
CA THR A 92 12.39 -5.93 2.10
C THR A 92 12.92 -7.01 3.05
N THR A 93 12.46 -7.04 4.32
CA THR A 93 12.83 -8.10 5.28
C THR A 93 12.36 -9.47 4.82
N ASN A 94 11.11 -9.57 4.34
CA ASN A 94 10.57 -10.80 3.78
C ASN A 94 11.39 -11.23 2.57
N PHE A 95 11.72 -10.28 1.69
CA PHE A 95 12.53 -10.55 0.52
C PHE A 95 13.90 -11.16 0.88
N VAL A 96 14.64 -10.53 1.79
CA VAL A 96 15.95 -11.02 2.28
C VAL A 96 15.85 -12.44 2.84
N HIS A 97 14.75 -12.75 3.52
CA HIS A 97 14.50 -14.07 4.13
C HIS A 97 13.74 -15.04 3.21
N ARG A 98 13.44 -14.66 1.97
CA ARG A 98 12.67 -15.45 0.99
C ARG A 98 11.27 -15.82 1.48
N PHE A 99 10.69 -14.98 2.33
CA PHE A 99 9.28 -15.09 2.70
C PHE A 99 8.42 -14.47 1.57
N PRO A 100 7.34 -15.13 1.11
CA PRO A 100 6.73 -14.83 -0.19
C PRO A 100 5.79 -13.61 -0.21
N PHE A 101 5.76 -12.80 0.84
CA PHE A 101 4.95 -11.58 0.95
C PHE A 101 5.83 -10.36 0.67
N VAL A 102 6.08 -10.11 -0.60
CA VAL A 102 6.91 -9.00 -1.11
C VAL A 102 6.18 -8.41 -2.31
N CYS A 103 6.14 -7.08 -2.45
CA CYS A 103 5.52 -6.47 -3.61
C CYS A 103 6.16 -5.16 -4.07
N VAL A 104 5.86 -4.79 -5.31
CA VAL A 104 6.06 -3.43 -5.82
C VAL A 104 4.76 -2.66 -5.61
N CYS A 105 4.81 -1.49 -4.98
CA CYS A 105 3.64 -0.63 -4.73
C CYS A 105 3.78 0.70 -5.49
N ILE A 106 2.82 1.02 -6.37
CA ILE A 106 2.82 2.25 -7.18
C ILE A 106 1.46 2.93 -7.10
N GLY A 107 1.40 4.09 -6.44
CA GLY A 107 0.21 4.94 -6.38
C GLY A 107 0.41 6.25 -7.13
N LEU A 108 -0.60 6.71 -7.87
CA LEU A 108 -0.62 8.06 -8.45
C LEU A 108 -1.64 8.92 -7.71
N ALA A 109 -1.22 10.06 -7.17
CA ALA A 109 -2.11 11.09 -6.66
C ALA A 109 -2.23 12.27 -7.64
N ILE A 110 -3.43 12.81 -7.78
CA ILE A 110 -3.74 14.06 -8.50
C ILE A 110 -4.60 14.90 -7.56
N ASP A 111 -4.29 16.19 -7.39
CA ASP A 111 -4.97 17.05 -6.40
C ASP A 111 -4.99 16.42 -4.99
N LYS A 112 -3.86 15.81 -4.60
CA LYS A 112 -3.64 15.07 -3.34
C LYS A 112 -4.57 13.86 -3.13
N LYS A 113 -5.28 13.41 -4.16
CA LYS A 113 -6.17 12.24 -4.11
C LYS A 113 -5.62 11.12 -4.97
N VAL A 114 -5.49 9.92 -4.40
CA VAL A 114 -5.02 8.75 -5.15
C VAL A 114 -6.01 8.42 -6.26
N ALA A 115 -5.54 8.41 -7.50
CA ALA A 115 -6.33 8.20 -8.71
C ALA A 115 -6.10 6.81 -9.33
N VAL A 116 -4.88 6.27 -9.19
CA VAL A 116 -4.48 4.94 -9.67
C VAL A 116 -3.64 4.24 -8.59
N GLY A 117 -3.86 2.94 -8.43
CA GLY A 117 -3.06 2.08 -7.55
C GLY A 117 -2.72 0.77 -8.24
N VAL A 118 -1.46 0.36 -8.16
CA VAL A 118 -0.94 -0.93 -8.60
C VAL A 118 -0.10 -1.53 -7.47
N VAL A 119 -0.42 -2.75 -7.06
CA VAL A 119 0.39 -3.55 -6.12
C VAL A 119 0.66 -4.89 -6.78
N TYR A 120 1.94 -5.25 -6.94
CA TYR A 120 2.33 -6.48 -7.63
C TYR A 120 3.25 -7.34 -6.77
N ASN A 121 2.78 -8.52 -6.38
CA ASN A 121 3.62 -9.55 -5.77
C ASN A 121 4.12 -10.50 -6.87
N PRO A 122 5.42 -10.44 -7.24
CA PRO A 122 5.98 -11.28 -8.31
C PRO A 122 6.17 -12.75 -7.90
N ILE A 123 6.21 -13.05 -6.60
CA ILE A 123 6.41 -14.42 -6.09
C ILE A 123 5.11 -15.22 -6.18
N LEU A 124 3.99 -14.59 -5.83
CA LEU A 124 2.65 -15.20 -5.87
C LEU A 124 1.93 -14.98 -7.21
N ASP A 125 2.51 -14.17 -8.11
CA ASP A 125 1.87 -13.72 -9.36
C ASP A 125 0.50 -13.07 -9.08
N GLU A 126 0.47 -12.17 -8.10
CA GLU A 126 -0.73 -11.43 -7.70
C GLU A 126 -0.58 -9.96 -8.04
N LEU A 127 -1.37 -9.51 -9.00
CA LEU A 127 -1.43 -8.14 -9.48
C LEU A 127 -2.76 -7.50 -9.07
N TYR A 128 -2.69 -6.64 -8.06
CA TYR A 128 -3.79 -5.81 -7.62
C TYR A 128 -3.78 -4.48 -8.37
N THR A 129 -4.94 -4.04 -8.84
CA THR A 129 -5.09 -2.77 -9.56
C THR A 129 -6.39 -2.09 -9.17
N ALA A 130 -6.36 -0.76 -9.13
CA ALA A 130 -7.55 0.06 -8.98
C ALA A 130 -7.38 1.39 -9.71
N MET A 131 -8.50 1.90 -10.21
CA MET A 131 -8.63 3.26 -10.70
C MET A 131 -9.86 3.87 -10.04
N ARG A 132 -9.75 5.13 -9.62
CA ARG A 132 -10.85 5.79 -8.89
C ARG A 132 -12.17 5.76 -9.69
N GLY A 133 -13.21 5.22 -9.06
CA GLY A 133 -14.55 5.02 -9.62
C GLY A 133 -14.67 3.88 -10.64
N LYS A 134 -13.73 2.93 -10.67
CA LYS A 134 -13.70 1.82 -11.64
C LYS A 134 -13.62 0.43 -11.00
N GLY A 135 -13.58 0.35 -9.68
CA GLY A 135 -13.44 -0.90 -8.94
C GLY A 135 -12.00 -1.35 -8.79
N ALA A 136 -11.82 -2.37 -7.96
CA ALA A 136 -10.55 -3.03 -7.70
C ALA A 136 -10.51 -4.42 -8.35
N PHE A 137 -9.33 -4.84 -8.79
CA PHE A 137 -9.12 -6.11 -9.48
C PHE A 137 -7.87 -6.83 -8.97
N LEU A 138 -7.94 -8.15 -8.87
CA LEU A 138 -6.81 -9.06 -8.68
C LEU A 138 -6.68 -9.92 -9.94
N ASN A 139 -5.54 -9.83 -10.63
CA ASN A 139 -5.28 -10.55 -11.89
C ASN A 139 -6.39 -10.33 -12.93
N GLY A 140 -6.92 -9.11 -13.00
CA GLY A 140 -8.00 -8.70 -13.90
C GLY A 140 -9.40 -9.18 -13.50
N GLN A 141 -9.54 -9.92 -12.38
CA GLN A 141 -10.85 -10.30 -11.85
C GLN A 141 -11.29 -9.30 -10.76
N PRO A 142 -12.55 -8.85 -10.76
CA PRO A 142 -13.04 -7.92 -9.76
C PRO A 142 -12.97 -8.56 -8.36
N ILE A 143 -12.56 -7.78 -7.37
CA ILE A 143 -12.49 -8.18 -5.96
C ILE A 143 -13.40 -7.30 -5.10
N ASN A 144 -13.84 -7.85 -3.97
CA ASN A 144 -14.57 -7.12 -2.96
C ASN A 144 -14.08 -7.54 -1.58
N VAL A 145 -14.23 -6.62 -0.63
CA VAL A 145 -14.00 -6.90 0.79
C VAL A 145 -14.97 -7.96 1.34
N SER A 146 -14.61 -8.54 2.49
CA SER A 146 -15.44 -9.50 3.23
C SER A 146 -16.74 -8.86 3.76
N GLY A 147 -17.82 -9.63 3.82
CA GLY A 147 -19.10 -9.22 4.44
C GLY A 147 -19.14 -9.35 5.96
N CYS A 148 -18.02 -9.71 6.61
CA CYS A 148 -17.96 -9.88 8.07
C CYS A 148 -18.10 -8.53 8.80
N THR A 149 -19.02 -8.45 9.76
CA THR A 149 -19.28 -7.26 10.58
C THR A 149 -18.92 -7.43 12.06
N ASP A 150 -18.69 -8.67 12.49
CA ASP A 150 -18.41 -9.03 13.88
C ASP A 150 -16.90 -9.17 14.10
N LEU A 151 -16.34 -8.42 15.05
CA LEU A 151 -14.93 -8.51 15.39
C LEU A 151 -14.54 -9.92 15.84
N GLY A 152 -15.42 -10.63 16.58
CA GLY A 152 -15.21 -12.01 17.03
C GLY A 152 -14.92 -13.01 15.91
N SER A 153 -15.37 -12.70 14.70
CA SER A 153 -15.21 -13.52 13.51
C SER A 153 -14.08 -13.03 12.59
N ALA A 154 -13.58 -11.82 12.80
CA ALA A 154 -12.63 -11.12 11.95
C ALA A 154 -11.19 -11.64 12.09
N LEU A 155 -10.52 -11.83 10.95
CA LEU A 155 -9.07 -11.96 10.86
C LEU A 155 -8.45 -10.57 10.75
N ILE A 156 -7.54 -10.25 11.68
CA ILE A 156 -6.84 -8.96 11.73
C ILE A 156 -5.41 -9.16 11.27
N ILE A 157 -4.87 -8.20 10.52
CA ILE A 157 -3.46 -8.14 10.14
C ILE A 157 -2.84 -6.88 10.75
N THR A 158 -1.62 -7.00 11.27
CA THR A 158 -0.85 -5.89 11.81
C THR A 158 0.62 -6.23 11.76
N GLU A 159 1.48 -5.22 11.81
CA GLU A 159 2.93 -5.43 11.87
C GLU A 159 3.54 -5.07 13.21
N ILE A 160 4.72 -5.65 13.49
CA ILE A 160 5.53 -5.36 14.69
C ILE A 160 6.40 -4.09 14.49
N GLY A 161 6.41 -3.54 13.27
CA GLY A 161 7.25 -2.40 12.88
C GLY A 161 8.74 -2.71 12.96
N VAL A 162 9.59 -1.69 12.73
CA VAL A 162 11.06 -1.79 12.80
C VAL A 162 11.68 -1.16 14.05
N THR A 163 10.90 -0.40 14.81
CA THR A 163 11.36 0.26 16.04
C THR A 163 11.41 -0.74 17.20
N ARG A 164 12.48 -0.70 18.01
CA ARG A 164 12.79 -1.73 19.01
C ARG A 164 13.03 -1.19 20.43
N ASP A 165 12.69 0.06 20.72
CA ASP A 165 12.71 0.52 22.12
C ASP A 165 11.51 -0.01 22.92
N ASP A 166 11.74 -0.27 24.20
CA ASP A 166 10.78 -0.92 25.11
C ASP A 166 9.43 -0.21 25.12
N ALA A 167 9.42 1.13 25.21
CA ALA A 167 8.18 1.91 25.27
C ALA A 167 7.32 1.75 24.00
N THR A 168 7.95 1.71 22.83
CA THR A 168 7.25 1.47 21.56
C THR A 168 6.74 0.04 21.44
N LEU A 169 7.55 -0.95 21.86
CA LEU A 169 7.13 -2.35 21.86
C LEU A 169 5.98 -2.61 22.84
N ASP A 170 6.03 -2.03 24.04
CA ASP A 170 4.97 -2.15 25.05
C ASP A 170 3.65 -1.56 24.54
N ALA A 171 3.70 -0.38 23.91
CA ALA A 171 2.54 0.24 23.28
C ALA A 171 1.94 -0.65 22.17
N LEU A 172 2.79 -1.18 21.29
CA LEU A 172 2.41 -2.07 20.20
C LEU A 172 1.80 -3.38 20.70
N PHE A 173 2.46 -4.08 21.62
CA PHE A 173 1.92 -5.32 22.18
C PHE A 173 0.68 -5.07 23.04
N GLY A 174 0.54 -3.89 23.64
CA GLY A 174 -0.69 -3.44 24.27
C GLY A 174 -1.87 -3.43 23.30
N ARG A 175 -1.69 -2.85 22.11
CA ARG A 175 -2.72 -2.82 21.04
C ARG A 175 -3.05 -4.21 20.52
N ILE A 176 -2.04 -5.03 20.24
CA ILE A 176 -2.24 -6.44 19.83
C ILE A 176 -3.01 -7.22 20.90
N SER A 177 -2.66 -7.04 22.18
CA SER A 177 -3.33 -7.68 23.32
C SER A 177 -4.79 -7.25 23.46
N ALA A 178 -5.12 -5.98 23.17
CA ALA A 178 -6.49 -5.50 23.16
C ALA A 178 -7.32 -6.14 22.03
N ILE A 179 -6.75 -6.22 20.83
CA ILE A 179 -7.42 -6.81 19.66
C ILE A 179 -7.63 -8.31 19.80
N VAL A 180 -6.59 -9.07 20.18
CA VAL A 180 -6.64 -10.54 20.19
C VAL A 180 -7.65 -11.11 21.20
N LYS A 181 -8.09 -10.31 22.18
CA LYS A 181 -9.16 -10.67 23.13
C LYS A 181 -10.54 -10.69 22.47
N GLY A 182 -10.75 -9.88 21.43
CA GLY A 182 -12.03 -9.72 20.75
C GLY A 182 -12.05 -10.26 19.32
N ALA A 183 -10.89 -10.43 18.68
CA ALA A 183 -10.77 -10.90 17.29
C ALA A 183 -10.63 -12.42 17.18
N ARG A 184 -10.94 -12.98 16.00
CA ARG A 184 -10.77 -14.42 15.73
C ARG A 184 -9.30 -14.83 15.73
N SER A 185 -8.45 -14.04 15.08
CA SER A 185 -7.02 -14.30 14.96
C SER A 185 -6.27 -13.07 14.45
N VAL A 186 -4.95 -13.06 14.64
CA VAL A 186 -4.05 -12.00 14.15
C VAL A 186 -2.98 -12.61 13.23
N ARG A 187 -2.56 -11.88 12.20
CA ARG A 187 -1.39 -12.18 11.35
C ARG A 187 -0.43 -10.99 11.35
N CYS A 188 0.83 -11.28 11.11
CA CYS A 188 1.86 -10.32 10.71
C CYS A 188 2.53 -10.93 9.48
N MET A 189 2.36 -10.31 8.32
CA MET A 189 2.81 -10.85 7.03
C MET A 189 4.03 -10.12 6.50
N GLY A 190 4.36 -8.93 7.02
CA GLY A 190 5.58 -8.19 6.75
C GLY A 190 5.57 -7.30 5.50
N SER A 191 4.39 -6.92 5.00
CA SER A 191 4.22 -6.00 3.86
C SER A 191 2.92 -5.20 4.02
N CYS A 192 3.04 -3.89 4.23
CA CYS A 192 1.89 -3.01 4.52
C CYS A 192 0.89 -3.00 3.36
N ALA A 193 1.38 -2.94 2.13
CA ALA A 193 0.55 -2.91 0.93
C ALA A 193 -0.21 -4.23 0.73
N LEU A 194 0.44 -5.39 0.97
CA LEU A 194 -0.21 -6.71 0.85
C LEU A 194 -1.19 -7.00 1.99
N ASP A 195 -0.96 -6.45 3.18
CA ASP A 195 -1.92 -6.53 4.28
C ASP A 195 -3.23 -5.83 3.91
N MET A 196 -3.14 -4.62 3.37
CA MET A 196 -4.29 -3.86 2.87
C MET A 196 -4.94 -4.54 1.65
N CYS A 197 -4.16 -5.07 0.71
CA CYS A 197 -4.70 -5.82 -0.42
C CYS A 197 -5.43 -7.10 0.03
N SER A 198 -5.00 -7.72 1.13
CA SER A 198 -5.69 -8.86 1.74
C SER A 198 -7.07 -8.49 2.28
N VAL A 199 -7.22 -7.27 2.80
CA VAL A 199 -8.55 -6.72 3.14
C VAL A 199 -9.38 -6.52 1.87
N ALA A 200 -8.81 -5.89 0.84
CA ALA A 200 -9.50 -5.57 -0.40
C ALA A 200 -10.08 -6.80 -1.14
N CYS A 201 -9.42 -7.96 -1.04
CA CYS A 201 -9.92 -9.22 -1.62
C CYS A 201 -10.60 -10.16 -0.63
N GLY A 202 -10.92 -9.67 0.58
CA GLY A 202 -11.70 -10.41 1.57
C GLY A 202 -10.97 -11.58 2.23
N ARG A 203 -9.63 -11.62 2.16
CA ARG A 203 -8.80 -12.61 2.89
C ARG A 203 -8.70 -12.28 4.38
N ALA A 204 -8.83 -11.00 4.71
CA ALA A 204 -8.88 -10.49 6.06
C ALA A 204 -9.94 -9.40 6.17
N GLU A 205 -10.33 -9.09 7.40
CA GLU A 205 -11.36 -8.09 7.69
C GLU A 205 -10.77 -6.72 8.01
N VAL A 206 -9.59 -6.70 8.63
CA VAL A 206 -8.91 -5.46 9.03
C VAL A 206 -7.41 -5.63 8.87
N SER A 207 -6.74 -4.60 8.36
CA SER A 207 -5.32 -4.37 8.58
C SER A 207 -5.13 -3.03 9.29
N TYR A 208 -4.19 -2.94 10.22
CA TYR A 208 -3.81 -1.66 10.80
C TYR A 208 -2.30 -1.60 11.03
N GLU A 209 -1.74 -0.41 10.88
CA GLU A 209 -0.33 -0.16 11.15
C GLU A 209 -0.12 1.27 11.63
N VAL A 210 0.79 1.42 12.60
CA VAL A 210 1.26 2.69 13.13
C VAL A 210 2.76 2.74 12.92
N GLY A 211 3.23 3.77 12.20
CA GLY A 211 4.64 3.97 11.93
C GLY A 211 5.18 3.25 10.69
N PHE A 212 4.33 2.96 9.68
CA PHE A 212 4.78 2.52 8.34
C PHE A 212 5.82 3.49 7.76
N GLY A 213 6.65 3.07 6.80
CA GLY A 213 7.78 3.84 6.27
C GLY A 213 7.39 5.21 5.71
N GLY A 214 6.47 5.24 4.76
CA GLY A 214 6.00 6.46 4.12
C GLY A 214 4.76 6.27 3.24
N PRO A 215 4.28 7.32 2.57
CA PRO A 215 3.06 7.26 1.78
C PRO A 215 3.10 6.21 0.66
N TRP A 216 4.30 5.81 0.21
CA TRP A 216 4.51 4.75 -0.77
C TRP A 216 3.96 3.38 -0.34
N ASP A 217 4.00 3.07 0.96
CA ASP A 217 3.50 1.80 1.52
C ASP A 217 1.99 1.63 1.34
N VAL A 218 1.26 2.75 1.35
CA VAL A 218 -0.22 2.76 1.50
C VAL A 218 -0.94 3.42 0.32
N ALA A 219 -0.24 4.20 -0.51
CA ALA A 219 -0.88 4.99 -1.57
C ALA A 219 -1.73 4.14 -2.49
N ALA A 220 -1.14 3.12 -3.12
CA ALA A 220 -1.87 2.25 -4.04
C ALA A 220 -2.92 1.42 -3.30
N ALA A 221 -2.53 0.80 -2.19
CA ALA A 221 -3.36 -0.14 -1.46
C ALA A 221 -4.59 0.51 -0.81
N SER A 222 -4.49 1.78 -0.39
CA SER A 222 -5.63 2.55 0.11
C SER A 222 -6.73 2.69 -0.93
N LEU A 223 -6.39 3.09 -2.17
CA LEU A 223 -7.36 3.16 -3.26
C LEU A 223 -7.93 1.76 -3.59
N ILE A 224 -7.09 0.73 -3.58
CA ILE A 224 -7.53 -0.65 -3.85
C ILE A 224 -8.56 -1.11 -2.81
N VAL A 225 -8.37 -0.79 -1.53
CA VAL A 225 -9.35 -1.07 -0.47
C VAL A 225 -10.65 -0.30 -0.70
N GLU A 226 -10.58 1.01 -0.95
CA GLU A 226 -11.77 1.85 -1.20
C GLU A 226 -12.58 1.36 -2.41
N GLU A 227 -11.92 1.07 -3.52
CA GLU A 227 -12.56 0.60 -4.75
C GLU A 227 -13.09 -0.84 -4.66
N ALA A 228 -12.61 -1.63 -3.70
CA ALA A 228 -13.17 -2.95 -3.34
C ALA A 228 -14.37 -2.86 -2.39
N GLY A 229 -14.81 -1.64 -2.01
CA GLY A 229 -15.90 -1.40 -1.08
C GLY A 229 -15.50 -1.33 0.40
N GLY A 230 -14.19 -1.33 0.69
CA GLY A 230 -13.64 -1.19 2.03
C GLY A 230 -13.55 0.27 2.49
N HIS A 231 -13.01 0.46 3.68
CA HIS A 231 -12.83 1.76 4.32
C HIS A 231 -11.40 1.90 4.80
N VAL A 232 -10.82 3.08 4.63
CA VAL A 232 -9.49 3.42 5.13
C VAL A 232 -9.62 4.62 6.07
N ALA A 233 -9.03 4.51 7.26
CA ALA A 233 -9.13 5.50 8.32
C ALA A 233 -7.80 5.63 9.07
N ASP A 234 -7.72 6.64 9.91
CA ASP A 234 -6.71 6.72 10.96
C ASP A 234 -7.06 5.72 12.09
N PRO A 235 -6.11 4.94 12.61
CA PRO A 235 -6.29 4.07 13.78
C PRO A 235 -6.87 4.78 15.03
N ALA A 236 -6.73 6.11 15.13
CA ALA A 236 -7.34 6.94 16.16
C ALA A 236 -8.83 7.24 15.92
N GLY A 237 -9.42 6.72 14.84
CA GLY A 237 -10.83 6.92 14.45
C GLY A 237 -11.09 8.15 13.58
N GLY A 238 -10.03 8.88 13.18
CA GLY A 238 -10.11 10.04 12.31
C GLY A 238 -10.06 9.71 10.82
N PRO A 239 -10.15 10.73 9.95
CA PRO A 239 -9.94 10.55 8.51
C PRO A 239 -8.51 10.08 8.23
N PHE A 240 -8.36 9.20 7.23
CA PHE A 240 -7.05 8.74 6.79
C PHE A 240 -6.23 9.91 6.23
N ASP A 241 -5.00 10.04 6.74
CA ASP A 241 -3.96 10.92 6.20
C ASP A 241 -2.85 10.07 5.62
N ILE A 242 -2.71 10.09 4.29
CA ILE A 242 -1.71 9.33 3.54
C ILE A 242 -0.27 9.67 3.96
N MET A 243 -0.03 10.90 4.44
CA MET A 243 1.29 11.33 4.93
C MET A 243 1.45 11.07 6.44
N GLY A 244 0.38 10.68 7.14
CA GLY A 244 0.30 10.62 8.60
C GLY A 244 0.95 9.40 9.23
N ARG A 245 1.49 8.47 8.42
CA ARG A 245 2.18 7.24 8.84
C ARG A 245 1.34 6.33 9.76
N ARG A 246 0.02 6.40 9.64
CA ARG A 246 -0.95 5.62 10.43
C ARG A 246 -2.13 5.23 9.55
N VAL A 247 -2.45 3.94 9.52
CA VAL A 247 -3.51 3.43 8.65
C VAL A 247 -4.30 2.33 9.35
N LEU A 248 -5.61 2.33 9.15
CA LEU A 248 -6.52 1.25 9.48
C LEU A 248 -7.40 1.04 8.23
N ALA A 249 -7.19 -0.07 7.53
CA ALA A 249 -8.04 -0.52 6.45
C ALA A 249 -8.98 -1.62 6.95
N ALA A 250 -10.28 -1.50 6.68
CA ALA A 250 -11.26 -2.48 7.11
C ALA A 250 -12.29 -2.77 6.00
N SER A 251 -12.93 -3.93 6.08
CA SER A 251 -13.99 -4.30 5.14
C SER A 251 -15.24 -3.42 5.26
N ASN A 252 -15.47 -2.76 6.40
CA ASN A 252 -16.57 -1.81 6.59
C ASN A 252 -16.27 -0.82 7.73
N ALA A 253 -16.99 0.31 7.74
CA ALA A 253 -16.88 1.34 8.76
C ALA A 253 -17.15 0.82 10.20
N GLY A 254 -18.05 -0.15 10.37
CA GLY A 254 -18.34 -0.71 11.69
C GLY A 254 -17.15 -1.45 12.31
N LEU A 255 -16.31 -2.09 11.49
CA LEU A 255 -15.05 -2.67 11.96
C LEU A 255 -13.96 -1.63 12.21
N VAL A 256 -13.95 -0.51 11.46
CA VAL A 256 -13.10 0.65 11.79
C VAL A 256 -13.41 1.13 13.21
N GLU A 257 -14.69 1.38 13.52
CA GLU A 257 -15.13 1.86 14.83
C GLU A 257 -14.77 0.87 15.95
N GLN A 258 -15.05 -0.42 15.76
CA GLN A 258 -14.76 -1.46 16.75
C GLN A 258 -13.26 -1.57 17.04
N VAL A 259 -12.40 -1.55 16.01
CA VAL A 259 -10.95 -1.65 16.20
C VAL A 259 -10.38 -0.36 16.78
N ALA A 260 -10.76 0.80 16.26
CA ALA A 260 -10.32 2.10 16.78
C ALA A 260 -10.70 2.26 18.26
N ALA A 261 -11.89 1.85 18.68
CA ALA A 261 -12.30 1.87 20.08
C ALA A 261 -11.41 1.04 21.02
N LEU A 262 -10.75 0.00 20.50
CA LEU A 262 -9.83 -0.85 21.27
C LEU A 262 -8.42 -0.28 21.32
N ILE A 263 -7.93 0.34 20.23
CA ILE A 263 -6.52 0.74 20.11
C ILE A 263 -6.26 2.22 20.33
N ALA A 264 -7.20 3.12 20.00
CA ALA A 264 -7.04 4.56 20.16
C ALA A 264 -6.83 5.02 21.62
N PRO A 265 -7.46 4.40 22.64
CA PRO A 265 -7.21 4.76 24.04
C PRO A 265 -5.84 4.32 24.57
N LEU A 266 -5.14 3.46 23.85
CA LEU A 266 -3.85 2.93 24.28
C LEU A 266 -2.72 3.90 23.91
N PRO A 267 -1.65 3.97 24.73
CA PRO A 267 -0.55 4.87 24.45
C PRO A 267 0.12 4.54 23.13
N LEU A 268 0.71 5.57 22.52
CA LEU A 268 1.66 5.45 21.42
C LEU A 268 3.08 5.53 21.98
N GLY A 269 3.99 4.79 21.36
CA GLY A 269 5.42 4.85 21.62
C GLY A 269 5.98 6.25 21.31
N PRO A 270 7.09 6.64 21.94
CA PRO A 270 7.67 7.97 21.76
C PRO A 270 8.19 8.25 20.34
N LYS A 271 8.42 7.20 19.54
CA LYS A 271 8.83 7.30 18.14
C LYS A 271 7.71 7.01 17.15
N GLU A 272 6.51 6.73 17.65
CA GLU A 272 5.35 6.52 16.80
C GLU A 272 4.77 7.88 16.36
N PRO A 273 4.31 7.99 15.10
CA PRO A 273 3.59 9.17 14.65
C PRO A 273 2.37 9.42 15.54
N GLN A 274 2.12 10.70 15.84
CA GLN A 274 0.98 11.10 16.68
C GLN A 274 -0.24 11.43 15.81
N PRO A 275 -1.47 11.30 16.35
CA PRO A 275 -2.67 11.85 15.76
C PRO A 275 -2.53 13.29 15.34
N SER A 276 -2.88 13.56 14.10
CA SER A 276 -3.15 14.92 13.65
C SER A 276 -4.19 15.52 14.61
N ALA A 277 -3.93 16.72 15.11
CA ALA A 277 -4.88 17.40 15.98
C ALA A 277 -6.20 17.56 15.21
N VAL A 278 -7.30 17.05 15.78
CA VAL A 278 -8.63 17.27 15.22
C VAL A 278 -8.90 18.77 15.31
N SER A 279 -8.86 19.45 14.17
CA SER A 279 -9.18 20.89 14.04
C SER A 279 -10.67 21.13 14.15
#